data_AF-A0A7C3EE99-F1
#
_entry.id   AF-A0A7C3EE99-F1
#
_cell.length_a   1.000
_cell.length_b   1.000
_cell.length_c   1.000
_cell.angle_alpha   90.00
_cell.angle_beta   90.00
_cell.angle_gamma   90.00
#
_symmetry.space_group_name_H-M   'P 1'
#
loop_
_entity.id
_entity.type
_entity.pdbx_description
1 polymer ?
#
loop_
_entity_poly.entity_id
_entity_poly.type
_entity_poly.pdbx_seq_one_letter_code
_entity_poly.pdbx_strand_id
1 'polypeptide(L)'
;MLDMTLGITLVILFTVAALGFVLAPFWGRYVFSAPTPDEDSDVRRKALEQQKREALAAIKEAEFDLQTGKMTPEDFEFVRRKYAAQAMAAIQELERGGATVVRAQGSASVRARFCPSCGAPQPEGAQYCFRCGQALDGVMPEASG
;
A
#
# COMPACT_ATOMS: atom_id res chain seq x y z
N MET A 1 12.88 -57.20 14.66
CA MET A 1 13.90 -56.35 13.99
C MET A 1 13.25 -55.45 12.93
N LEU A 2 12.32 -55.98 12.11
CA LEU A 2 11.49 -55.21 11.17
C LEU A 2 10.58 -54.15 11.83
N ASP A 3 9.99 -54.43 12.99
CA ASP A 3 9.12 -53.47 13.68
C ASP A 3 9.86 -52.22 14.16
N MET A 4 11.13 -52.38 14.56
CA MET A 4 11.98 -51.29 15.03
C MET A 4 12.42 -50.39 13.86
N THR A 5 12.68 -50.96 12.68
CA THR A 5 13.01 -50.19 11.48
C THR A 5 11.79 -49.49 10.89
N LEU A 6 10.60 -50.10 10.98
CA LEU A 6 9.33 -49.48 10.57
C LEU A 6 8.99 -48.25 11.43
N GLY A 7 9.20 -48.33 12.74
CA GLY A 7 8.99 -47.19 13.65
C GLY A 7 9.91 -46.01 13.34
N ILE A 8 11.22 -46.29 13.15
CA ILE A 8 12.22 -45.24 12.87
C ILE A 8 11.94 -44.55 11.53
N THR A 9 11.56 -45.30 10.50
CA THR A 9 11.25 -44.73 9.17
C THR A 9 10.03 -43.81 9.19
N LEU A 10 8.97 -44.16 9.94
CA LEU A 10 7.80 -43.27 10.13
C LEU A 10 8.15 -41.98 10.85
N VAL A 11 8.96 -42.05 11.91
CA VAL A 11 9.39 -40.86 12.66
C VAL A 11 10.22 -39.93 11.78
N ILE A 12 11.15 -40.46 10.99
CA ILE A 12 11.97 -39.67 10.06
C ILE A 12 11.08 -38.99 9.02
N LEU A 13 10.15 -39.72 8.41
CA LEU A 13 9.25 -39.19 7.39
C LEU A 13 8.38 -38.05 7.95
N PHE A 14 7.82 -38.24 9.14
CA PHE A 14 7.02 -37.21 9.81
C PHE A 14 7.85 -35.97 10.17
N THR A 15 9.09 -36.18 10.62
CA THR A 15 10.01 -35.07 10.97
C THR A 15 10.37 -34.26 9.74
N VAL A 16 10.69 -34.91 8.62
CA VAL A 16 10.99 -34.24 7.34
C VAL A 16 9.77 -33.51 6.80
N ALA A 17 8.58 -34.10 6.89
CA ALA A 17 7.32 -33.48 6.47
C ALA A 17 6.99 -32.24 7.31
N ALA A 18 7.12 -32.34 8.65
CA ALA A 18 6.91 -31.21 9.56
C ALA A 18 7.93 -30.09 9.30
N LEU A 19 9.20 -30.44 9.10
CA LEU A 19 10.25 -29.47 8.77
C LEU A 19 9.97 -28.80 7.42
N GLY A 20 9.54 -29.56 6.42
CA GLY A 20 9.12 -29.05 5.12
C GLY A 20 7.93 -28.11 5.23
N PHE A 21 6.93 -28.43 6.06
CA PHE A 21 5.78 -27.56 6.31
C PHE A 21 6.17 -26.25 6.98
N VAL A 22 7.13 -26.29 7.92
CA VAL A 22 7.67 -25.09 8.59
C VAL A 22 8.55 -24.25 7.66
N LEU A 23 9.30 -24.88 6.74
CA LEU A 23 10.15 -24.19 5.76
C LEU A 23 9.39 -23.77 4.48
N ALA A 24 8.22 -24.35 4.21
CA ALA A 24 7.34 -23.99 3.09
C ALA A 24 6.97 -22.50 3.04
N PRO A 25 6.58 -21.80 4.14
CA PRO A 25 6.34 -20.36 4.10
C PRO A 25 7.60 -19.53 3.81
N PHE A 26 8.79 -20.12 3.96
CA PHE A 26 10.07 -19.48 3.62
C PHE A 26 10.38 -19.63 2.12
N TRP A 27 10.12 -20.80 1.52
CA TRP A 27 10.27 -21.01 0.07
C TRP A 27 9.08 -20.49 -0.77
N GLY A 28 7.88 -20.38 -0.20
CA GLY A 28 6.74 -19.73 -0.84
C GLY A 28 6.99 -18.24 -1.11
N ARG A 29 7.76 -17.59 -0.23
CA ARG A 29 8.33 -16.23 -0.45
C ARG A 29 9.45 -16.20 -1.50
N TYR A 30 10.03 -17.34 -1.85
CA TYR A 30 11.12 -17.47 -2.82
C TYR A 30 10.61 -17.74 -4.24
N VAL A 31 9.50 -18.48 -4.41
CA VAL A 31 8.88 -18.72 -5.72
C VAL A 31 7.93 -17.59 -6.11
N PHE A 32 7.22 -16.98 -5.15
CA PHE A 32 6.64 -15.65 -5.29
C PHE A 32 7.61 -14.62 -4.73
N SER A 33 8.84 -14.59 -5.23
CA SER A 33 9.65 -13.38 -5.12
C SER A 33 8.80 -12.25 -5.68
N ALA A 34 8.21 -11.46 -4.78
CA ALA A 34 7.86 -10.08 -5.09
C ALA A 34 9.09 -9.52 -5.80
N PRO A 35 8.93 -8.88 -6.98
CA PRO A 35 10.06 -8.23 -7.65
C PRO A 35 10.82 -7.48 -6.56
N THR A 36 12.05 -7.89 -6.29
CA THR A 36 12.90 -7.15 -5.35
C THR A 36 12.88 -5.73 -5.88
N PRO A 37 12.45 -4.73 -5.08
CA PRO A 37 12.45 -3.34 -5.52
C PRO A 37 13.81 -3.10 -6.17
N ASP A 38 13.81 -2.89 -7.47
CA ASP A 38 15.06 -2.81 -8.21
C ASP A 38 15.82 -1.62 -7.63
N GLU A 39 17.09 -1.82 -7.31
CA GLU A 39 17.91 -0.80 -6.63
C GLU A 39 17.89 0.52 -7.42
N ASP A 40 17.73 0.43 -8.74
CA ASP A 40 17.52 1.55 -9.66
C ASP A 40 16.20 2.32 -9.37
N SER A 41 15.05 1.64 -9.24
CA SER A 41 13.76 2.27 -8.89
C SER A 41 13.79 2.94 -7.53
N ASP A 42 14.46 2.34 -6.54
CA ASP A 42 14.55 2.90 -5.19
C ASP A 42 15.43 4.16 -5.19
N VAL A 43 16.54 4.14 -5.94
CA VAL A 43 17.40 5.30 -6.16
C VAL A 43 16.64 6.40 -6.91
N ARG A 44 15.94 6.06 -8.00
CA ARG A 44 15.13 7.01 -8.79
C ARG A 44 14.03 7.63 -7.94
N ARG A 45 13.31 6.84 -7.14
CA ARG A 45 12.27 7.32 -6.23
C ARG A 45 12.84 8.31 -5.21
N LYS A 46 13.98 7.99 -4.59
CA LYS A 46 14.66 8.90 -3.64
C LYS A 46 15.08 10.20 -4.31
N ALA A 47 15.61 10.15 -5.54
CA ALA A 47 15.98 11.35 -6.29
C ALA A 47 14.76 12.24 -6.57
N LEU A 48 13.62 11.66 -6.96
CA LEU A 48 12.36 12.40 -7.16
C LEU A 48 11.80 12.99 -5.86
N GLU A 49 11.88 12.25 -4.75
CA GLU A 49 11.49 12.76 -3.44
C GLU A 49 12.35 13.93 -3.00
N GLN A 50 13.66 13.87 -3.26
CA GLN A 50 14.59 14.95 -3.00
C GLN A 50 14.25 16.17 -3.86
N GLN A 51 14.06 16.01 -5.17
CA GLN A 51 13.68 17.09 -6.08
C GLN A 51 12.39 17.79 -5.63
N LYS A 52 11.38 17.01 -5.19
CA LYS A 52 10.15 17.55 -4.62
C LYS A 52 10.42 18.39 -3.37
N ARG A 53 11.22 17.88 -2.43
CA ARG A 53 11.56 18.59 -1.18
C ARG A 53 12.28 19.91 -1.46
N GLU A 54 13.24 19.89 -2.38
CA GLU A 54 14.00 21.08 -2.77
C GLU A 54 13.10 22.13 -3.42
N ALA A 55 12.22 21.74 -4.35
CA ALA A 55 11.29 22.67 -4.99
C ALA A 55 10.32 23.31 -3.97
N LEU A 56 9.79 22.52 -3.03
CA LEU A 56 8.90 23.04 -1.99
C LEU A 56 9.64 23.93 -1.00
N ALA A 57 10.89 23.60 -0.66
CA ALA A 57 11.73 24.45 0.19
C ALA A 57 11.99 25.81 -0.47
N ALA A 58 12.30 25.83 -1.76
CA ALA A 58 12.51 27.06 -2.52
C ALA A 58 11.26 27.95 -2.55
N ILE A 59 10.07 27.37 -2.70
CA ILE A 59 8.81 28.15 -2.61
C ILE A 59 8.64 28.76 -1.21
N LYS A 60 8.90 27.97 -0.16
CA LYS A 60 8.76 28.42 1.23
C LYS A 60 9.75 29.53 1.59
N GLU A 61 10.98 29.43 1.09
CA GLU A 61 12.00 30.47 1.25
C GLU A 61 11.60 31.76 0.52
N ALA A 62 11.10 31.66 -0.72
CA ALA A 62 10.61 32.82 -1.47
C ALA A 62 9.40 33.50 -0.80
N GLU A 63 8.50 32.71 -0.20
CA GLU A 63 7.38 33.24 0.59
C GLU A 63 7.87 34.00 1.82
N PHE A 64 8.90 33.48 2.51
CA PHE A 64 9.52 34.16 3.63
C PHE A 64 10.21 35.47 3.19
N ASP A 65 10.89 35.46 2.05
CA ASP A 65 11.52 36.66 1.50
C ASP A 65 10.49 37.73 1.09
N LEU A 66 9.34 37.32 0.55
CA LEU A 66 8.20 38.22 0.30
C LEU A 66 7.67 38.82 1.61
N GLN A 67 7.46 38.00 2.64
CA GLN A 67 6.97 38.45 3.95
C GLN A 67 7.95 39.40 4.66
N THR A 68 9.24 39.20 4.46
CA THR A 68 10.30 40.07 5.02
C THR A 68 10.58 41.30 4.16
N GLY A 69 9.91 41.45 3.02
CA GLY A 69 10.05 42.58 2.10
C GLY A 69 11.32 42.56 1.25
N LYS A 70 12.03 41.43 1.17
CA LYS A 70 13.22 41.25 0.32
C LYS A 70 12.87 41.00 -1.15
N MET A 71 11.64 40.58 -1.43
CA MET A 71 11.13 40.29 -2.78
C MET A 71 9.81 40.98 -3.04
N THR A 72 9.53 41.24 -4.32
CA THR A 72 8.24 41.76 -4.78
C THR A 72 7.23 40.62 -5.00
N PRO A 73 5.91 40.89 -4.92
CA PRO A 73 4.88 39.91 -5.25
C PRO A 73 5.01 39.35 -6.68
N GLU A 74 5.45 40.17 -7.63
CA GLU A 74 5.66 39.79 -9.03
C GLU A 74 6.79 38.77 -9.17
N ASP A 75 7.91 39.01 -8.48
CA ASP A 75 9.07 38.10 -8.46
C ASP A 75 8.72 36.77 -7.77
N PHE A 76 7.94 36.84 -6.68
CA PHE A 76 7.45 35.65 -5.99
C PHE A 76 6.60 34.78 -6.91
N GLU A 77 5.68 35.35 -7.68
CA GLU A 77 4.83 34.57 -8.60
C GLU A 77 5.63 33.93 -9.74
N PHE A 78 6.73 34.55 -10.19
CA PHE A 78 7.65 33.89 -11.12
C PHE A 78 8.34 32.67 -10.49
N VAL A 79 8.92 32.84 -9.32
CA VAL A 79 9.60 31.77 -8.57
C VAL A 79 8.62 30.64 -8.24
N ARG A 80 7.45 30.97 -7.70
CA ARG A 80 6.39 30.03 -7.34
C ARG A 80 5.97 29.19 -8.54
N ARG A 81 5.70 29.80 -9.71
CA ARG A 81 5.30 29.04 -10.91
C ARG A 81 6.38 28.05 -11.36
N LYS A 82 7.65 28.47 -11.36
CA LYS A 82 8.77 27.62 -11.75
C LYS A 82 8.91 26.40 -10.83
N TYR A 83 8.97 26.62 -9.52
CA TYR A 83 9.19 25.54 -8.56
C TYR A 83 7.92 24.68 -8.34
N ALA A 84 6.72 25.25 -8.47
CA ALA A 84 5.48 24.47 -8.45
C ALA A 84 5.42 23.49 -9.62
N ALA A 85 5.84 23.91 -10.83
CA ALA A 85 5.93 23.01 -11.98
C ALA A 85 6.92 21.86 -11.73
N GLN A 86 8.08 22.14 -11.11
CA GLN A 86 9.06 21.11 -10.75
C GLN A 86 8.53 20.13 -9.70
N ALA A 87 7.89 20.63 -8.64
CA ALA A 87 7.31 19.78 -7.60
C ALA A 87 6.20 18.87 -8.17
N MET A 88 5.34 19.42 -9.04
CA MET A 88 4.27 18.66 -9.69
C MET A 88 4.82 17.57 -10.62
N ALA A 89 5.87 17.85 -11.38
CA ALA A 89 6.51 16.86 -12.24
C ALA A 89 7.06 15.67 -11.41
N ALA A 90 7.77 15.96 -10.32
CA ALA A 90 8.32 14.92 -9.43
C ALA A 90 7.21 14.08 -8.77
N ILE A 91 6.12 14.70 -8.32
CA ILE A 91 4.97 14.00 -7.73
C ILE A 91 4.32 13.04 -8.75
N GLN A 92 4.09 13.49 -9.98
CA GLN A 92 3.48 12.64 -11.01
C GLN A 92 4.36 11.44 -11.37
N GLU A 93 5.68 11.59 -11.40
CA GLU A 93 6.60 10.46 -11.63
C GLU A 93 6.57 9.46 -10.47
N LEU A 94 6.53 9.95 -9.22
CA LEU A 94 6.39 9.09 -8.04
C LEU A 94 5.07 8.31 -8.03
N GLU A 95 3.96 8.96 -8.40
CA GLU A 95 2.65 8.32 -8.50
C GLU A 95 2.61 7.24 -9.58
N ARG A 96 3.23 7.50 -10.74
CA ARG A 96 3.36 6.50 -11.82
C ARG A 96 4.13 5.26 -11.37
N GLY A 97 5.19 5.41 -10.57
CA GLY A 97 5.95 4.30 -10.00
C GLY A 97 5.26 3.59 -8.84
N GLY A 98 4.41 4.27 -8.07
CA GLY A 98 3.69 3.71 -6.90
C GLY A 98 2.38 2.98 -7.24
N ALA A 99 1.77 3.26 -8.39
CA ALA A 99 0.48 2.68 -8.80
C ALA A 99 0.50 1.14 -8.99
N THR A 100 1.67 0.55 -9.24
CA THR A 100 1.82 -0.91 -9.41
C THR A 100 1.73 -1.69 -8.09
N VAL A 101 2.09 -1.07 -6.96
CA VAL A 101 2.15 -1.75 -5.66
C VAL A 101 0.78 -1.83 -4.97
N VAL A 102 -0.12 -0.89 -5.26
CA VAL A 102 -1.46 -0.81 -4.64
C VAL A 102 -2.47 -1.77 -5.29
N ARG A 103 -2.24 -2.21 -6.54
CA ARG A 103 -3.23 -3.00 -7.31
C ARG A 103 -3.25 -4.50 -6.95
N ALA A 104 -2.23 -5.01 -6.26
CA ALA A 104 -2.09 -6.45 -6.01
C ALA A 104 -2.86 -6.97 -4.77
N GLN A 105 -3.46 -6.12 -3.93
CA GLN A 105 -4.00 -6.54 -2.63
C GLN A 105 -5.52 -6.33 -2.43
N GLY A 106 -6.28 -5.99 -3.47
CA GLY A 106 -7.69 -5.62 -3.29
C GLY A 106 -8.60 -5.98 -4.46
N SER A 107 -8.75 -7.27 -4.77
CA SER A 107 -9.86 -7.73 -5.62
C SER A 107 -10.20 -9.19 -5.35
N ALA A 108 -10.54 -9.52 -4.10
CA ALA A 108 -11.53 -10.56 -3.89
C ALA A 108 -12.86 -10.00 -4.39
N SER A 109 -13.56 -10.70 -5.28
CA SER A 109 -14.83 -10.28 -5.87
C SER A 109 -15.91 -10.16 -4.79
N VAL A 110 -16.03 -8.99 -4.18
CA VAL A 110 -17.10 -8.73 -3.21
C VAL A 110 -18.38 -8.46 -3.99
N ARG A 111 -19.42 -9.28 -3.81
CA ARG A 111 -20.74 -9.01 -4.39
C ARG A 111 -21.29 -7.76 -3.71
N ALA A 112 -21.35 -6.64 -4.43
CA ALA A 112 -21.86 -5.40 -3.85
C ALA A 112 -23.36 -5.52 -3.54
N ARG A 113 -23.75 -5.26 -2.28
CA ARG A 113 -25.14 -4.97 -1.91
C ARG A 113 -25.35 -3.47 -1.94
N PHE A 114 -26.57 -2.98 -2.10
CA PHE A 114 -26.83 -1.54 -2.06
C PHE A 114 -27.48 -1.15 -0.74
N CYS A 115 -27.05 -0.02 -0.17
CA CYS A 115 -27.69 0.55 1.01
C CYS A 115 -29.15 0.94 0.66
N PRO A 116 -30.16 0.47 1.42
CA PRO A 116 -31.57 0.77 1.13
C PRO A 116 -31.94 2.24 1.36
N SER A 117 -31.10 3.00 2.06
CA SER A 117 -31.37 4.39 2.43
C SER A 117 -30.76 5.41 1.47
N CYS A 118 -29.50 5.21 1.07
CA CYS A 118 -28.78 6.15 0.21
C CYS A 118 -28.36 5.57 -1.15
N GLY A 119 -28.61 4.29 -1.40
CA GLY A 119 -28.26 3.61 -2.65
C GLY A 119 -26.76 3.40 -2.88
N ALA A 120 -25.90 3.66 -1.89
CA ALA A 120 -24.47 3.42 -2.05
C ALA A 120 -24.16 1.92 -2.14
N PRO A 121 -23.29 1.47 -3.06
CA PRO A 121 -22.81 0.09 -3.07
C PRO A 121 -21.99 -0.17 -1.80
N GLN A 122 -22.15 -1.35 -1.22
CA GLN A 122 -21.57 -1.79 0.04
C GLN A 122 -20.93 -3.16 -0.12
N PRO A 123 -19.78 -3.40 0.53
CA PRO A 123 -19.17 -4.71 0.56
C PRO A 123 -20.02 -5.72 1.35
N GLU A 124 -19.88 -7.01 1.05
CA GLU A 124 -20.53 -8.07 1.84
C GLU A 124 -20.01 -8.05 3.28
N GLY A 125 -20.93 -8.10 4.25
CA GLY A 125 -20.59 -8.04 5.67
C GLY A 125 -20.48 -6.63 6.26
N ALA A 126 -20.73 -5.57 5.48
CA ALA A 126 -20.86 -4.22 6.03
C ALA A 126 -22.04 -4.16 7.04
N GLN A 127 -21.74 -3.91 8.32
CA GLN A 127 -22.75 -3.70 9.36
C GLN A 127 -23.39 -2.31 9.27
N TYR A 128 -22.65 -1.32 8.77
CA TYR A 128 -23.09 0.06 8.62
C TYR A 128 -22.69 0.60 7.25
N CYS A 129 -23.49 1.51 6.70
CA CYS A 129 -23.20 2.18 5.44
C CYS A 129 -22.10 3.23 5.63
N PHE A 130 -20.98 3.11 4.89
CA PHE A 130 -19.89 4.10 4.94
C PHE A 130 -20.27 5.49 4.43
N ARG A 131 -21.39 5.63 3.70
CA ARG A 131 -21.83 6.90 3.11
C ARG A 131 -22.83 7.66 3.97
N CYS A 132 -23.85 6.98 4.51
CA CYS A 132 -24.91 7.62 5.29
C CYS A 132 -24.97 7.20 6.76
N GLY A 133 -24.18 6.21 7.18
CA GLY A 133 -24.12 5.73 8.57
C GLY A 133 -25.24 4.77 8.98
N GLN A 134 -26.19 4.45 8.10
CA GLN A 134 -27.30 3.55 8.44
C GLN A 134 -26.82 2.09 8.63
N ALA A 135 -27.34 1.42 9.66
CA ALA A 135 -27.12 -0.02 9.89
C ALA A 135 -27.74 -0.87 8.76
N LEU A 136 -27.05 -1.91 8.33
CA LEU A 136 -27.37 -2.77 7.18
C LEU A 136 -27.71 -4.21 7.60
N ASP A 137 -28.02 -4.41 8.89
CA ASP A 137 -28.08 -5.72 9.54
C ASP A 137 -29.03 -6.71 8.87
N GLY A 138 -28.50 -7.90 8.63
CA GLY A 138 -29.28 -9.02 8.13
C GLY A 138 -28.49 -10.32 8.09
N VAL A 139 -27.79 -10.70 9.19
CA VAL A 139 -27.69 -12.08 9.73
C VAL A 139 -27.14 -11.96 11.17
N MET A 140 -27.90 -12.46 12.13
CA MET A 140 -27.49 -12.65 13.53
C MET A 140 -26.61 -13.91 13.59
N PRO A 141 -25.33 -13.89 14.05
CA PRO A 141 -24.69 -15.13 14.44
C PRO A 141 -25.32 -15.59 15.75
N GLU A 142 -25.92 -16.78 15.71
CA GLU A 142 -26.61 -17.45 16.79
C GLU A 142 -25.78 -17.46 18.09
N ALA A 143 -26.43 -17.07 19.19
CA ALA A 143 -25.97 -17.39 20.53
C ALA A 143 -25.96 -18.92 20.71
N SER A 144 -24.85 -19.48 21.19
CA SER A 144 -24.81 -20.87 21.64
C SER A 144 -23.83 -21.04 22.80
N GLY A 145 -24.41 -21.40 23.98
CA GLY A 145 -23.77 -22.21 25.03
C GLY A 145 -22.91 -21.48 26.04
#